data_AF-A0A350HC33-F1
#
_entry.id   AF-A0A350HC33-F1
#
_cell.length_a   1.000
_cell.length_b   1.000
_cell.length_c   1.000
_cell.angle_alpha   90.00
_cell.angle_beta   90.00
_cell.angle_gamma   90.00
#
_symmetry.space_group_name_H-M   'P 1'
#
loop_
_entity.id
_entity.type
_entity.pdbx_description
1 polymer ?
#
loop_
_entity_poly.entity_id
_entity_poly.type
_entity_poly.pdbx_seq_one_letter_code
_entity_poly.pdbx_strand_id
1 'polypeptide(L)'
;MKIVFETRKILSDEKMKISPTTMRVPLPNVHTESIIVEFKDKITVKNIEEALLNNKNNVLFVNDMDSMDADKSNITFVSRLRRDLDNEKRFLMIITADNLRVGAALNGIRIAERIINEK
;
A
#
# COMPACT_ATOMS: atom_id res chain seq x y z
N MET A 1 -16.32 -5.93 3.51
CA MET A 1 -16.36 -4.45 3.50
C MET A 1 -15.29 -3.75 4.34
N LYS A 2 -14.45 -4.45 5.13
CA LYS A 2 -13.44 -3.82 6.00
C LYS A 2 -12.56 -2.79 5.30
N ILE A 3 -11.99 -3.13 4.13
CA ILE A 3 -11.14 -2.24 3.33
C ILE A 3 -11.79 -0.87 3.13
N VAL A 4 -13.06 -0.82 2.73
CA VAL A 4 -13.77 0.44 2.48
C VAL A 4 -13.90 1.28 3.76
N PHE A 5 -14.35 0.67 4.86
CA PHE A 5 -14.63 1.42 6.09
C PHE A 5 -13.34 1.84 6.82
N GLU A 6 -12.35 0.95 6.87
CA GLU A 6 -11.08 1.24 7.54
C GLU A 6 -10.27 2.28 6.77
N THR A 7 -10.17 2.20 5.44
CA THR A 7 -9.47 3.23 4.65
C THR A 7 -10.09 4.61 4.83
N ARG A 8 -11.43 4.73 4.78
CA ARG A 8 -12.13 6.00 5.01
C ARG A 8 -11.85 6.57 6.40
N LYS A 9 -11.87 5.71 7.42
CA LYS A 9 -11.59 6.11 8.81
C LYS A 9 -10.12 6.54 8.98
N ILE A 10 -9.17 5.76 8.47
CA ILE A 10 -7.73 6.04 8.60
C ILE A 10 -7.35 7.34 7.88
N LEU A 11 -7.90 7.56 6.68
CA LEU A 11 -7.63 8.76 5.87
C LEU A 11 -8.53 9.95 6.22
N SER A 12 -9.46 9.78 7.17
CA SER A 12 -10.45 10.81 7.54
C SER A 12 -11.24 11.38 6.36
N ASP A 13 -11.58 10.52 5.38
CA ASP A 13 -12.37 10.88 4.19
C ASP A 13 -13.51 9.88 3.99
N GLU A 14 -14.68 10.18 4.56
CA GLU A 14 -15.88 9.32 4.46
C GLU A 14 -16.44 9.21 3.04
N LYS A 15 -16.11 10.17 2.16
CA LYS A 15 -16.62 10.25 0.79
C LYS A 15 -15.70 9.57 -0.21
N MET A 16 -14.54 9.08 0.22
CA MET A 16 -13.60 8.37 -0.65
C MET A 16 -14.29 7.18 -1.33
N LYS A 17 -14.19 7.14 -2.66
CA LYS A 17 -14.77 6.09 -3.50
C LYS A 17 -13.79 4.92 -3.56
N ILE A 18 -14.24 3.75 -3.11
CA ILE A 18 -13.43 2.53 -3.02
C ILE A 18 -14.30 1.36 -3.43
N SER A 19 -13.81 0.53 -4.35
CA SER A 19 -14.52 -0.65 -4.85
C SER A 19 -13.56 -1.84 -4.93
N PRO A 20 -13.38 -2.60 -3.82
CA PRO A 20 -12.45 -3.73 -3.79
C PRO A 20 -13.12 -5.02 -4.23
N THR A 21 -12.38 -5.86 -4.96
CA THR A 21 -12.68 -7.29 -5.11
C THR A 21 -11.57 -8.07 -4.41
N THR A 22 -11.94 -9.00 -3.54
CA THR A 22 -10.99 -9.82 -2.79
C THR A 22 -11.13 -11.28 -3.20
N MET A 23 -10.03 -11.92 -3.57
CA MET A 23 -9.99 -13.34 -3.88
C MET A 23 -8.91 -14.05 -3.07
N ARG A 24 -9.09 -15.35 -2.86
CA ARG A 24 -8.07 -16.21 -2.25
C ARG A 24 -7.22 -16.82 -3.34
N VAL A 25 -5.90 -16.75 -3.17
CA VAL A 25 -4.90 -17.36 -4.05
C VAL A 25 -3.99 -18.27 -3.22
N PRO A 26 -3.33 -19.28 -3.81
CA PRO A 26 -2.50 -20.25 -3.08
C PRO A 26 -1.10 -19.70 -2.74
N LEU A 27 -1.04 -18.50 -2.14
CA LEU A 27 0.19 -17.89 -1.64
C LEU A 27 0.14 -17.85 -0.11
N PRO A 28 1.11 -18.46 0.61
CA PRO A 28 1.14 -18.41 2.07
C PRO A 28 1.62 -17.04 2.56
N ASN A 29 0.97 -16.50 3.59
CA ASN A 29 1.39 -15.31 4.37
C ASN A 29 1.64 -14.01 3.59
N VAL A 30 1.32 -13.96 2.29
CA VAL A 30 1.48 -12.78 1.45
C VAL A 30 0.13 -12.34 0.93
N HIS A 31 -0.13 -11.03 1.03
CA HIS A 31 -1.21 -10.38 0.32
C HIS A 31 -0.63 -9.49 -0.79
N THR A 32 -1.24 -9.59 -1.97
CA THR A 32 -0.91 -8.77 -3.15
C THR A 32 -2.16 -8.07 -3.64
N GLU A 33 -2.06 -6.77 -3.89
CA GLU A 33 -3.17 -5.92 -4.31
C GLU A 33 -2.80 -5.23 -5.63
N SER A 34 -3.63 -5.43 -6.66
CA SER A 34 -3.59 -4.58 -7.86
C SER A 34 -4.49 -3.38 -7.61
N ILE A 35 -3.90 -2.18 -7.62
CA ILE A 35 -4.57 -0.96 -7.22
C ILE A 35 -4.57 0.03 -8.38
N ILE A 36 -5.73 0.64 -8.57
CA ILE A 36 -5.92 1.81 -9.43
C ILE A 36 -6.30 2.98 -8.52
N VAL A 37 -5.48 4.03 -8.50
CA VAL A 37 -5.74 5.26 -7.75
C VAL A 37 -5.94 6.42 -8.70
N GLU A 38 -6.85 7.33 -8.37
CA GLU A 38 -7.10 8.56 -9.12
C GLU A 38 -6.89 9.78 -8.21
N PHE A 39 -6.02 10.70 -8.63
CA PHE A 39 -5.67 11.89 -7.89
C PHE A 39 -6.57 13.08 -8.26
N LYS A 40 -6.70 14.05 -7.34
CA LYS A 40 -7.45 15.29 -7.59
C LYS A 40 -6.76 16.14 -8.67
N ASP A 41 -5.44 16.22 -8.59
CA ASP A 41 -4.59 17.01 -9.48
C ASP A 41 -3.70 16.12 -10.35
N LYS A 42 -3.23 16.66 -11.47
CA LYS A 42 -2.25 15.96 -12.31
C LYS A 42 -0.91 15.91 -11.58
N ILE A 43 -0.36 14.72 -11.43
CA ILE A 43 0.99 14.50 -10.88
C ILE A 43 1.80 13.61 -11.83
N THR A 44 3.10 13.46 -11.57
CA THR A 44 3.99 12.58 -12.32
C THR A 44 4.27 11.30 -11.57
N VAL A 45 4.68 10.25 -12.28
CA VAL A 45 5.18 9.00 -11.65
C VAL A 45 6.32 9.31 -10.69
N LYS A 46 7.23 10.22 -11.09
CA LYS A 46 8.35 10.67 -10.26
C LYS A 46 7.89 11.28 -8.93
N ASN A 47 6.80 12.06 -8.91
CA ASN A 47 6.27 12.60 -7.65
C ASN A 47 5.81 11.48 -6.69
N ILE A 48 5.25 10.40 -7.23
CA ILE A 48 4.83 9.25 -6.44
C ILE A 48 6.07 8.49 -5.94
N GLU A 49 7.06 8.23 -6.80
CA GLU A 49 8.32 7.60 -6.40
C GLU A 49 9.04 8.38 -5.31
N GLU A 50 9.14 9.71 -5.44
CA GLU A 50 9.71 10.60 -4.43
C GLU A 50 8.93 10.52 -3.10
N ALA A 51 7.60 10.49 -3.15
CA ALA A 51 6.77 10.32 -1.95
C ALA A 51 6.97 8.96 -1.27
N LEU A 52 7.16 7.90 -2.06
CA LEU A 52 7.45 6.56 -1.57
C LEU A 52 8.85 6.48 -0.93
N LEU A 53 9.87 7.06 -1.56
CA LEU A 53 11.24 7.10 -1.05
C LEU A 53 11.35 7.86 0.27
N ASN A 54 10.57 8.93 0.43
CA ASN A 54 10.55 9.72 1.66
C ASN A 54 9.73 9.07 2.79
N ASN A 55 9.08 7.93 2.55
CA ASN A 55 8.26 7.25 3.54
C ASN A 55 9.12 6.51 4.57
N LYS A 56 8.90 6.80 5.85
CA LYS A 56 9.63 6.18 6.97
C LYS A 56 9.08 4.82 7.41
N ASN A 57 8.03 4.30 6.77
CA ASN A 57 7.32 3.09 7.20
C ASN A 57 7.75 1.81 6.46
N ASN A 58 9.01 1.73 6.01
CA ASN A 58 9.54 0.59 5.25
C ASN A 58 8.73 0.29 3.99
N VAL A 59 8.47 1.32 3.18
CA VAL A 59 7.87 1.15 1.86
C VAL A 59 8.98 1.21 0.83
N LEU A 60 9.07 0.20 -0.04
CA LEU A 60 10.10 0.11 -1.07
C LEU A 60 9.48 0.05 -2.46
N PHE A 61 9.89 0.96 -3.33
CA PHE A 61 9.56 0.86 -4.75
C PHE A 61 10.54 -0.07 -5.46
N VAL A 62 10.02 -1.04 -6.22
CA VAL A 62 10.79 -2.00 -7.03
C VAL A 62 10.15 -2.14 -8.41
N ASN A 63 10.97 -2.25 -9.46
CA ASN A 63 10.45 -2.33 -10.84
C ASN A 63 9.73 -3.66 -11.12
N ASP A 64 10.29 -4.75 -10.60
CA ASP A 64 9.74 -6.10 -10.71
C ASP A 64 10.00 -6.86 -9.41
N MET A 65 9.09 -7.75 -9.02
CA MET A 65 9.24 -8.61 -7.85
C MET A 65 8.34 -9.84 -7.96
N ASP A 66 8.78 -10.95 -7.36
CA ASP A 66 7.87 -12.05 -7.05
C ASP A 66 7.06 -11.68 -5.79
N SER A 67 5.79 -12.07 -5.71
CA SER A 67 5.01 -11.82 -4.50
C SER A 67 5.63 -12.53 -3.28
N MET A 68 6.24 -13.69 -3.48
CA MET A 68 6.89 -14.45 -2.42
C MET A 68 8.11 -13.76 -1.81
N ASP A 69 8.71 -12.78 -2.50
CA ASP A 69 9.80 -11.97 -1.95
C ASP A 69 9.36 -11.16 -0.71
N ALA A 70 8.05 -10.98 -0.52
CA ALA A 70 7.50 -10.34 0.66
C ALA A 70 7.38 -11.26 1.89
N ASP A 71 7.38 -12.59 1.75
CA ASP A 71 7.23 -13.51 2.87
C ASP A 71 8.31 -13.26 3.93
N LYS A 72 7.89 -13.17 5.19
CA LYS A 72 8.72 -12.87 6.37
C LYS A 72 9.42 -11.51 6.33
N SER A 73 9.14 -10.65 5.36
CA SER A 73 9.68 -9.30 5.28
C SER A 73 8.90 -8.33 6.18
N ASN A 74 9.59 -7.27 6.61
CA ASN A 74 8.99 -6.13 7.31
C ASN A 74 8.79 -4.92 6.35
N ILE A 75 8.84 -5.17 5.05
CA ILE A 75 8.75 -4.17 3.97
C ILE A 75 7.41 -4.32 3.26
N THR A 76 6.77 -3.18 2.97
CA THR A 76 5.70 -3.11 1.96
C THR A 76 6.32 -2.76 0.63
N PHE A 77 6.13 -3.61 -0.37
CA PHE A 77 6.68 -3.38 -1.69
C PHE A 77 5.62 -2.73 -2.59
N VAL A 78 6.05 -1.75 -3.39
CA VAL A 78 5.26 -1.15 -4.46
C VAL A 78 5.96 -1.44 -5.77
N SER A 79 5.24 -2.02 -6.73
CA SER A 79 5.79 -2.38 -8.04
C SER A 79 4.84 -2.04 -9.19
N ARG A 80 5.34 -2.14 -10.41
CA ARG A 80 4.58 -1.88 -11.66
C ARG A 80 3.86 -0.53 -11.69
N LEU A 81 4.39 0.47 -10.97
CA LEU A 81 3.84 1.82 -10.93
C LEU A 81 3.90 2.44 -12.32
N ARG A 82 2.74 2.85 -12.82
CA ARG A 82 2.63 3.56 -14.10
C ARG A 82 1.37 4.43 -14.12
N ARG A 83 1.35 5.39 -15.03
CA ARG A 83 0.15 6.14 -15.36
C ARG A 83 -0.83 5.26 -16.15
N ASP A 84 -2.12 5.49 -15.95
CA ASP A 84 -3.18 4.92 -16.79
C ASP A 84 -3.03 5.41 -18.24
N LEU A 85 -3.40 4.55 -19.20
CA LEU A 85 -3.24 4.86 -20.63
C LEU A 85 -4.23 5.93 -21.09
N ASP A 86 -5.39 6.03 -20.45
CA ASP A 86 -6.52 6.85 -20.87
C ASP A 86 -6.88 7.96 -19.86
N ASN A 87 -6.28 7.97 -18.66
CA ASN A 87 -6.53 8.99 -17.65
C ASN A 87 -5.24 9.49 -16.97
N GLU A 88 -4.85 10.73 -17.26
CA GLU A 88 -3.62 11.33 -16.74
C GLU A 88 -3.57 11.53 -15.22
N LYS A 89 -4.73 11.49 -14.54
CA LYS A 89 -4.81 11.58 -13.08
C LYS A 89 -4.84 10.21 -12.40
N ARG A 90 -4.83 9.13 -13.18
CA ARG A 90 -4.95 7.77 -12.67
C ARG A 90 -3.63 7.02 -12.81
N PHE A 91 -3.33 6.22 -11.79
CA PHE A 91 -2.13 5.43 -11.71
C PHE A 91 -2.48 4.01 -11.28
N LEU A 92 -1.70 3.08 -11.81
CA LEU A 92 -1.84 1.66 -11.54
C LEU A 92 -0.55 1.18 -10.91
N MET A 93 -0.68 0.36 -9.86
CA MET A 93 0.44 -0.22 -9.15
C MET A 93 0.05 -1.57 -8.54
N ILE A 94 1.06 -2.33 -8.12
CA ILE A 94 0.90 -3.54 -7.32
C ILE A 94 1.52 -3.26 -5.96
N ILE A 95 0.81 -3.62 -4.88
CA ILE A 95 1.31 -3.56 -3.51
C ILE A 95 1.37 -4.98 -2.95
N THR A 96 2.52 -5.36 -2.40
CA THR A 96 2.75 -6.68 -1.83
C THR A 96 3.36 -6.56 -0.43
N ALA A 97 2.84 -7.31 0.54
CA ALA A 97 3.41 -7.40 1.87
C ALA A 97 3.08 -8.73 2.57
N ASP A 98 3.92 -9.10 3.55
CA ASP A 98 3.59 -10.15 4.52
C ASP A 98 2.43 -9.70 5.40
N ASN A 99 1.32 -10.42 5.36
CA ASN A 99 0.09 -10.04 6.07
C ASN A 99 0.12 -10.36 7.57
N LEU A 100 1.02 -11.22 8.04
CA LEU A 100 1.20 -11.54 9.47
C LEU A 100 2.19 -10.56 10.13
N ARG A 101 3.22 -10.14 9.40
CA ARG A 101 4.22 -9.18 9.87
C ARG A 101 3.73 -7.76 9.68
N VAL A 102 3.83 -7.23 8.46
CA VAL A 102 3.46 -5.84 8.18
C VAL A 102 1.96 -5.64 8.39
N GLY A 103 1.14 -6.57 7.91
CA GLY A 103 -0.32 -6.50 8.03
C GLY A 103 -0.86 -6.62 9.45
N ALA A 104 -0.06 -7.06 10.43
CA ALA A 104 -0.51 -7.23 11.82
C ALA A 104 0.56 -6.87 12.85
N ALA A 105 1.55 -7.74 13.08
CA ALA A 105 2.47 -7.63 14.23
C ALA A 105 3.30 -6.34 14.23
N LEU A 106 3.92 -5.98 13.10
CA LEU A 106 4.80 -4.82 12.99
C LEU A 106 4.05 -3.50 13.17
N ASN A 107 2.85 -3.37 12.61
CA ASN A 107 2.03 -2.18 12.80
C ASN A 107 1.59 -2.04 14.27
N GLY A 108 1.33 -3.15 14.97
CA GLY A 108 1.09 -3.14 16.42
C GLY A 108 2.29 -2.62 17.22
N ILE A 109 3.50 -3.08 16.89
CA ILE A 109 4.75 -2.62 17.52
C ILE A 109 4.97 -1.12 17.24
N ARG A 110 4.81 -0.67 16.00
CA ARG A 110 4.97 0.75 15.62
C ARG A 110 4.04 1.67 16.41
N ILE A 111 2.80 1.25 16.64
CA ILE A 111 1.85 2.00 17.48
C ILE A 111 2.35 2.06 18.93
N ALA A 112 2.82 0.94 19.48
CA ALA A 112 3.37 0.90 20.84
C ALA A 112 4.62 1.78 21.00
N GLU A 113 5.57 1.70 20.06
CA GLU A 113 6.77 2.55 20.02
C GLU A 113 6.41 4.03 19.97
N ARG A 114 5.44 4.40 19.14
CA ARG A 114 4.95 5.77 19.05
C ARG A 114 4.37 6.25 20.39
N ILE A 115 3.54 5.45 21.05
CA ILE A 115 2.97 5.79 22.37
C ILE A 115 4.05 5.96 23.43
N ILE A 116 5.10 5.14 23.40
CA ILE A 116 6.22 5.23 24.36
C ILE A 116 7.05 6.50 24.12
N ASN A 117 7.30 6.85 22.86
CA ASN A 117 8.14 8.00 22.49
C ASN A 117 7.40 9.36 22.53
N GLU A 118 6.06 9.37 22.51
CA GLU A 118 5.25 10.58 22.68
C GLU A 118 4.99 10.95 24.17
N LYS A 119 5.46 10.12 25.11
CA LYS A 119 5.57 10.48 26.54
C LYS A 119 6.85 11.25 26.81
#